data_AF-R0G129-F1
#
_entry.id   AF-R0G129-F1
#
_cell.length_a   1.000
_cell.length_b   1.000
_cell.length_c   1.000
_cell.angle_alpha   90.00
_cell.angle_beta   90.00
_cell.angle_gamma   90.00
#
_symmetry.space_group_name_H-M   'P 1'
#
loop_
_entity.id
_entity.type
_entity.pdbx_description
1 polymer ?
#
loop_
_entity_poly.entity_id
_entity_poly.type
_entity_poly.pdbx_seq_one_letter_code
_entity_poly.pdbx_strand_id
1 'polypeptide(L)'
;INLLFQKRVKMENFKIDGDMIISKTLTRTDVDQHGRLLLPKSQVLTVLQKMNNVTQESLQNGIELEVLDMTKNHSYSVILKSRNASNDYVLATGWSTLKHSLELKEGDNIKLYWDYLNYKFIILNFEYSLIPF
;
A
#
# COMPACT_ATOMS: atom_id res chain seq x y z
N ILE A 1 17.09 30.44 -9.87
CA ILE A 1 16.45 29.68 -8.78
C ILE A 1 16.09 28.31 -9.34
N ASN A 2 16.74 27.26 -8.84
CA ASN A 2 16.73 25.92 -9.42
C ASN A 2 15.43 25.17 -9.04
N LEU A 3 14.70 24.63 -10.00
CA LEU A 3 13.47 23.84 -9.79
C LEU A 3 13.71 22.61 -8.89
N LEU A 4 14.96 22.15 -8.76
CA LEU A 4 15.35 21.11 -7.79
C LEU A 4 15.21 21.53 -6.32
N PHE A 5 15.16 22.83 -6.02
CA PHE A 5 15.00 23.32 -4.64
C PHE A 5 13.55 23.27 -4.14
N GLN A 6 12.56 23.09 -5.04
CA GLN A 6 11.15 22.91 -4.66
C GLN A 6 10.70 21.46 -4.57
N LYS A 7 11.48 20.49 -5.09
CA LYS A 7 11.11 19.05 -5.07
C LYS A 7 11.59 18.29 -3.83
N ARG A 8 12.38 18.93 -2.97
CA ARG A 8 12.49 18.58 -1.55
C ARG A 8 11.56 19.50 -0.77
N VAL A 9 10.25 19.28 -0.92
CA VAL A 9 9.41 19.43 0.26
C VAL A 9 9.95 18.38 1.21
N LYS A 10 10.85 18.82 2.09
CA LYS A 10 11.03 18.22 3.39
C LYS A 10 9.62 18.07 3.94
N MET A 11 9.02 16.88 3.81
CA MET A 11 7.80 16.50 4.53
C MET A 11 8.18 16.32 6.00
N GLU A 12 8.84 17.34 6.55
CA GLU A 12 9.25 17.43 7.92
C GLU A 12 7.97 17.35 8.73
N ASN A 13 7.80 16.19 9.37
CA ASN A 13 6.68 15.82 10.24
C ASN A 13 5.52 15.04 9.60
N PHE A 14 5.73 14.24 8.55
CA PHE A 14 4.77 13.16 8.25
C PHE A 14 4.83 12.09 9.36
N LYS A 15 4.04 12.33 10.41
CA LYS A 15 3.89 11.44 11.55
C LYS A 15 2.75 10.47 11.27
N ILE A 16 3.04 9.18 11.29
CA ILE A 16 2.07 8.14 10.98
C ILE A 16 1.95 7.13 12.11
N ASP A 17 0.75 6.59 12.24
CA ASP A 17 0.47 5.44 13.08
C ASP A 17 1.14 4.19 12.48
N GLY A 18 2.03 3.55 13.24
CA GLY A 18 2.73 2.34 12.81
C GLY A 18 1.80 1.18 12.56
N ASP A 19 0.65 1.13 13.25
CA ASP A 19 -0.36 0.10 13.11
C ASP A 19 -1.08 0.15 11.75
N MET A 20 -1.01 1.31 11.07
CA MET A 20 -1.57 1.50 9.72
C MET A 20 -0.58 1.17 8.61
N ILE A 21 0.61 0.64 8.92
CA ILE A 21 1.64 0.29 7.94
C ILE A 21 1.57 -1.20 7.61
N ILE A 22 1.45 -1.50 6.31
CA ILE A 22 1.70 -2.83 5.76
C ILE A 22 3.08 -2.82 5.10
N SER A 23 3.98 -3.70 5.55
CA SER A 23 5.35 -3.83 5.03
C SER A 23 5.58 -5.24 4.49
N LYS A 24 6.04 -5.33 3.25
CA LYS A 24 6.27 -6.62 2.57
C LYS A 24 7.58 -6.59 1.81
N THR A 25 8.45 -7.58 2.10
CA THR A 25 9.53 -7.95 1.19
C THR A 25 8.93 -8.77 0.05
N LEU A 26 9.12 -8.31 -1.18
CA LEU A 26 8.52 -8.91 -2.36
C LEU A 26 9.17 -10.25 -2.67
N THR A 27 8.34 -11.28 -2.78
CA THR A 27 8.73 -12.62 -3.22
C THR A 27 8.59 -12.75 -4.73
N ARG A 28 9.16 -13.80 -5.32
CA ARG A 28 8.98 -14.11 -6.75
C ARG A 28 7.52 -14.05 -7.22
N THR A 29 6.59 -14.60 -6.45
CA THR A 29 5.15 -14.63 -6.80
C THR A 29 4.48 -13.26 -6.72
N ASP A 30 5.04 -12.33 -5.95
CA ASP A 30 4.53 -10.96 -5.90
C ASP A 30 4.91 -10.19 -7.17
N VAL A 31 6.02 -10.56 -7.82
CA VAL A 31 6.56 -9.81 -8.97
C VAL A 31 6.49 -10.53 -10.32
N ASP A 32 5.97 -11.75 -10.38
CA ASP A 32 5.77 -12.44 -11.65
C ASP A 32 4.68 -11.78 -12.54
N GLN A 33 4.47 -12.34 -13.73
CA GLN A 33 3.53 -11.81 -14.74
C GLN A 33 2.06 -11.86 -14.32
N HIS A 34 1.71 -12.75 -13.40
CA HIS A 34 0.37 -12.87 -12.80
C HIS A 34 0.32 -12.30 -11.39
N GLY A 35 1.45 -11.72 -10.95
CA GLY A 35 1.75 -11.45 -9.57
C GLY A 35 0.62 -10.67 -8.95
N ARG A 36 0.19 -11.12 -7.78
CA ARG A 36 -0.69 -10.39 -6.87
C ARG A 36 0.15 -10.18 -5.64
N LEU A 37 0.13 -8.98 -5.07
CA LEU A 37 0.87 -8.73 -3.85
C LEU A 37 0.21 -9.48 -2.70
N LEU A 38 0.85 -10.50 -2.16
CA LEU A 38 0.41 -11.17 -0.94
C LEU A 38 0.77 -10.32 0.29
N LEU A 39 -0.26 -9.87 1.00
CA LEU A 39 -0.10 -8.97 2.13
C LEU A 39 0.05 -9.74 3.45
N PRO A 40 0.91 -9.29 4.38
CA PRO A 40 0.99 -9.83 5.73
C PRO A 40 -0.34 -9.72 6.47
N LYS A 41 -0.91 -10.87 6.83
CA LYS A 41 -2.27 -10.97 7.38
C LYS A 41 -2.48 -10.10 8.62
N SER A 42 -1.57 -10.12 9.59
CA SER A 42 -1.71 -9.36 10.84
C SER A 42 -1.80 -7.86 10.61
N GLN A 43 -0.96 -7.30 9.74
CA GLN A 43 -0.97 -5.87 9.41
C GLN A 43 -2.24 -5.45 8.65
N VAL A 44 -2.73 -6.30 7.74
CA VAL A 44 -4.00 -6.04 7.07
C VAL A 44 -5.16 -6.03 8.06
N LEU A 45 -5.19 -6.97 9.03
CA LEU A 45 -6.26 -6.99 10.05
C LEU A 45 -6.28 -5.69 10.87
N THR A 46 -5.12 -5.13 11.22
CA THR A 46 -5.04 -3.84 11.92
C THR A 46 -5.58 -2.69 11.07
N VAL A 47 -5.21 -2.63 9.79
CA VAL A 47 -5.77 -1.66 8.84
C VAL A 47 -7.29 -1.81 8.69
N LEU A 48 -7.79 -3.04 8.56
CA LEU A 48 -9.22 -3.32 8.40
C LEU A 48 -10.05 -2.83 9.59
N GLN A 49 -9.51 -2.78 10.81
CA GLN A 49 -10.19 -2.21 11.97
C GLN A 49 -10.51 -0.71 11.82
N LYS A 50 -9.80 0.00 10.93
CA LYS A 50 -9.99 1.42 10.62
C LYS A 50 -10.69 1.65 9.28
N MET A 51 -10.99 0.59 8.52
CA MET A 51 -11.76 0.71 7.29
C MET A 51 -13.26 0.64 7.61
N ASN A 52 -14.01 1.66 7.18
CA ASN A 52 -15.46 1.67 7.37
C ASN A 52 -16.17 0.70 6.40
N ASN A 53 -17.20 0.00 6.89
CA ASN A 53 -18.09 -0.84 6.10
C ASN A 53 -17.42 -2.01 5.34
N VAL A 54 -16.25 -2.47 5.78
CA VAL A 54 -15.61 -3.65 5.19
C VAL A 54 -16.22 -4.92 5.77
N THR A 55 -16.82 -5.73 4.90
CA THR A 55 -17.36 -7.06 5.24
C THR A 55 -16.51 -8.16 4.60
N GLN A 56 -16.60 -9.38 5.12
CA GLN A 56 -15.96 -10.53 4.49
C GLN A 56 -16.42 -10.70 3.03
N GLU A 57 -17.71 -10.52 2.75
CA GLU A 57 -18.25 -10.57 1.39
C GLU A 57 -17.61 -9.50 0.49
N SER A 58 -17.48 -8.25 0.98
CA SER A 58 -16.83 -7.19 0.21
C SER A 58 -15.36 -7.51 -0.10
N LEU A 59 -14.64 -8.16 0.83
CA LEU A 59 -13.27 -8.60 0.61
C LEU A 59 -13.19 -9.77 -0.38
N GLN A 60 -14.18 -10.67 -0.39
CA GLN A 60 -14.22 -11.76 -1.38
C GLN A 60 -14.51 -11.23 -2.78
N ASN A 61 -15.44 -10.28 -2.90
CA ASN A 61 -15.79 -9.63 -4.16
C ASN A 61 -14.67 -8.73 -4.67
N GLY A 62 -14.00 -8.04 -3.74
CA GLY A 62 -12.93 -7.08 -3.97
C GLY A 62 -13.38 -5.66 -3.68
N ILE A 63 -12.47 -4.90 -3.07
CA ILE A 63 -12.63 -3.48 -2.78
C ILE A 63 -11.63 -2.74 -3.65
N GLU A 64 -12.12 -1.85 -4.51
CA GLU A 64 -11.26 -0.94 -5.26
C GLU A 64 -10.75 0.16 -4.33
N LEU A 65 -9.44 0.38 -4.32
CA LEU A 65 -8.76 1.35 -3.47
C LEU A 65 -7.74 2.15 -4.29
N GLU A 66 -7.55 3.40 -3.91
CA GLU A 66 -6.48 4.24 -4.44
C GLU A 66 -5.16 3.94 -3.71
N VAL A 67 -4.05 3.93 -4.45
CA VAL A 67 -2.68 3.94 -3.94
C VAL A 67 -1.97 5.18 -4.49
N LEU A 68 -1.57 6.09 -3.60
CA LEU A 68 -0.87 7.33 -3.94
C LEU A 68 0.65 7.15 -3.82
N ASP A 69 1.37 7.42 -4.90
CA ASP A 69 2.80 7.73 -4.87
C ASP A 69 2.98 9.24 -4.75
N MET A 70 3.27 9.70 -3.53
CA MET A 70 3.48 11.12 -3.25
C MET A 70 4.70 11.70 -3.97
N THR A 71 5.74 10.89 -4.20
CA THR A 71 6.98 11.37 -4.84
C THR A 71 6.79 11.63 -6.33
N LYS A 72 5.90 10.87 -6.97
CA LYS A 72 5.51 11.02 -8.37
C LYS A 72 4.25 11.86 -8.56
N ASN A 73 3.54 12.17 -7.47
CA ASN A 73 2.21 12.78 -7.49
C ASN A 73 1.26 12.04 -8.45
N HIS A 74 1.22 10.71 -8.31
CA HIS A 74 0.43 9.83 -9.17
C HIS A 74 -0.34 8.81 -8.34
N SER A 75 -1.58 8.55 -8.74
CA SER A 75 -2.47 7.61 -8.08
C SER A 75 -2.75 6.41 -8.97
N TYR A 76 -2.77 5.23 -8.35
CA TYR A 76 -3.08 3.96 -8.99
C TYR A 76 -4.35 3.39 -8.37
N SER A 77 -5.19 2.74 -9.17
CA SER A 77 -6.29 1.93 -8.65
C SER A 77 -5.83 0.49 -8.48
N VAL A 78 -6.13 -0.11 -7.33
CA VAL A 78 -5.88 -1.53 -7.03
C VAL A 78 -7.11 -2.18 -6.42
N ILE A 79 -7.23 -3.50 -6.52
CA ILE A 79 -8.29 -4.25 -5.84
C ILE A 79 -7.72 -5.06 -4.68
N LEU A 80 -8.15 -4.74 -3.46
CA LEU A 80 -7.91 -5.54 -2.25
C LEU A 80 -8.92 -6.69 -2.17
N LYS A 81 -8.42 -7.92 -2.02
CA LYS A 81 -9.25 -9.13 -1.89
C LYS A 81 -8.79 -10.06 -0.77
N SER A 82 -9.73 -10.79 -0.17
CA SER A 82 -9.43 -12.01 0.58
C SER A 82 -9.49 -13.23 -0.36
N ARG A 83 -8.59 -14.20 -0.16
CA ARG A 83 -8.61 -15.50 -0.87
C ARG A 83 -9.44 -16.51 -0.08
N ASN A 84 -10.52 -16.99 -0.69
CA ASN A 84 -11.52 -17.89 -0.06
C ASN A 84 -10.96 -19.13 0.65
N ALA A 85 -9.86 -19.72 0.14
CA ALA A 85 -9.32 -20.97 0.68
C ALA A 85 -8.36 -20.79 1.87
N SER A 86 -7.67 -19.66 1.95
CA SER A 86 -6.59 -19.43 2.93
C SER A 86 -6.84 -18.25 3.88
N ASN A 87 -7.87 -17.44 3.62
CA ASN A 87 -8.09 -16.16 4.29
C ASN A 87 -6.86 -15.24 4.24
N ASP A 88 -6.07 -15.36 3.17
CA ASP A 88 -4.98 -14.44 2.86
C ASP A 88 -5.52 -13.21 2.15
N TYR A 89 -4.82 -12.09 2.28
CA TYR A 89 -5.17 -10.84 1.62
C TYR A 89 -4.20 -10.53 0.48
N VAL A 90 -4.73 -10.05 -0.63
CA VAL A 90 -3.93 -9.66 -1.79
C VAL A 90 -4.34 -8.32 -2.37
N LEU A 91 -3.37 -7.58 -2.92
CA LEU A 91 -3.66 -6.59 -3.97
C LEU A 91 -3.58 -7.30 -5.32
N ALA A 92 -4.71 -7.36 -6.01
CA ALA A 92 -4.88 -8.10 -7.26
C ALA A 92 -4.83 -7.17 -8.48
N THR A 93 -5.96 -6.93 -9.16
CA THR A 93 -6.04 -6.01 -10.29
C THR A 93 -5.41 -4.66 -9.93
N GLY A 94 -4.65 -4.08 -10.86
CA GLY A 94 -3.91 -2.82 -10.66
C GLY A 94 -2.50 -2.98 -10.08
N TRP A 95 -2.23 -4.05 -9.32
CA TRP A 95 -0.89 -4.29 -8.74
C TRP A 95 0.20 -4.40 -9.81
N SER A 96 -0.05 -5.09 -10.92
CA SER A 96 0.94 -5.22 -11.99
C SER A 96 1.38 -3.84 -12.54
N THR A 97 0.41 -2.95 -12.79
CA THR A 97 0.67 -1.57 -13.24
C THR A 97 1.48 -0.79 -12.22
N LEU A 98 1.09 -0.85 -10.94
CA LEU A 98 1.80 -0.21 -9.82
C LEU A 98 3.25 -0.69 -9.76
N LYS A 99 3.45 -2.01 -9.69
CA LYS A 99 4.75 -2.68 -9.61
C LYS A 99 5.67 -2.26 -10.77
N HIS A 100 5.17 -2.29 -12.00
CA HIS A 100 5.96 -1.90 -13.17
C HIS A 100 6.31 -0.41 -13.16
N SER A 101 5.37 0.46 -12.76
CA SER A 101 5.64 1.89 -12.66
C SER A 101 6.68 2.23 -11.58
N LEU A 102 6.75 1.43 -10.52
CA LEU A 102 7.73 1.55 -9.45
C LEU A 102 9.02 0.74 -9.70
N GLU A 103 9.11 0.02 -10.82
CA GLU A 103 10.25 -0.85 -11.18
C GLU A 103 10.59 -1.90 -10.09
N LEU A 104 9.57 -2.34 -9.35
CA LEU A 104 9.73 -3.27 -8.22
C LEU A 104 10.12 -4.68 -8.68
N LYS A 105 11.07 -5.28 -7.97
CA LYS A 105 11.61 -6.62 -8.21
C LYS A 105 11.63 -7.47 -6.93
N GLU A 106 11.87 -8.75 -7.10
CA GLU A 106 12.02 -9.69 -5.99
C GLU A 106 13.12 -9.21 -5.03
N GLY A 107 12.85 -9.27 -3.73
CA GLY A 107 13.74 -8.78 -2.67
C GLY A 107 13.54 -7.32 -2.28
N ASP A 108 12.86 -6.51 -3.10
CA ASP A 108 12.53 -5.13 -2.72
C ASP A 108 11.55 -5.10 -1.54
N ASN A 109 11.59 -4.02 -0.76
CA ASN A 109 10.64 -3.80 0.33
C ASN A 109 9.65 -2.71 -0.08
N ILE A 110 8.36 -3.06 -0.09
CA ILE A 110 7.26 -2.10 -0.22
C ILE A 110 6.63 -1.85 1.14
N LYS A 111 6.32 -0.57 1.41
CA LYS A 111 5.55 -0.14 2.57
C LYS A 111 4.37 0.71 2.12
N LEU A 112 3.19 0.34 2.59
CA LEU A 112 1.94 1.04 2.33
C LEU A 112 1.37 1.52 3.66
N TYR A 113 1.05 2.81 3.74
CA TYR A 113 0.34 3.39 4.88
C TYR A 113 -1.13 3.57 4.54
N TRP A 114 -2.03 3.12 5.41
CA TRP A 114 -3.45 3.38 5.28
C TRP A 114 -3.81 4.77 5.81
N ASP A 115 -4.13 5.68 4.90
CA ASP A 115 -4.69 6.99 5.23
C ASP A 115 -6.22 6.87 5.36
N TYR A 116 -6.67 6.51 6.56
CA TYR A 116 -8.10 6.28 6.83
C TYR A 116 -8.97 7.53 6.69
N LEU A 117 -8.38 8.74 6.74
CA LEU A 117 -9.12 9.99 6.56
C LEU A 117 -9.48 10.22 5.08
N ASN A 118 -8.56 9.86 4.18
CA ASN A 118 -8.75 9.99 2.73
C ASN A 118 -9.09 8.67 2.03
N TYR A 119 -9.21 7.58 2.80
CA TYR A 119 -9.58 6.24 2.35
C TYR A 119 -8.71 5.71 1.20
N LYS A 120 -7.39 5.85 1.35
CA LYS A 120 -6.40 5.39 0.35
C LYS A 120 -5.12 4.89 1.00
N PHE A 121 -4.35 4.11 0.24
CA PHE A 121 -2.98 3.80 0.60
C PHE A 121 -2.01 4.87 0.12
N ILE A 122 -0.95 5.12 0.89
CA ILE A 122 0.19 5.95 0.50
C ILE A 122 1.43 5.07 0.49
N ILE A 123 2.22 5.12 -0.59
CA ILE A 123 3.51 4.44 -0.65
C ILE A 123 4.52 5.20 0.21
N LEU A 124 5.13 4.52 1.18
CA LEU A 124 6.15 5.11 2.06
C LEU A 124 7.55 4.96 1.45
N ASN A 125 7.81 5.68 0.37
CA ASN A 125 9.10 5.79 -0.32
C ASN A 125 9.83 7.13 -0.01
N PHE A 126 9.51 7.73 1.13
CA PHE A 126 10.02 9.00 1.61
C PHE A 126 10.26 8.95 3.14
N GLU A 127 10.93 9.94 3.71
CA GLU A 127 11.19 10.01 5.15
C GLU A 127 9.91 10.31 5.95
N TYR A 128 9.63 9.50 6.97
CA TYR A 128 8.50 9.66 7.87
C TYR A 128 8.91 9.37 9.32
N SER A 129 8.09 9.77 10.28
CA SER A 129 8.27 9.43 11.70
C SER A 129 7.07 8.66 12.20
N LEU A 130 7.28 7.76 13.15
CA LEU A 130 6.18 7.06 13.81
C LEU A 130 5.64 7.89 14.98
N ILE A 131 4.33 7.87 15.18
CA ILE A 131 3.71 8.37 16.41
C ILE A 131 4.14 7.42 17.54
N PRO A 132 4.72 7.92 18.65
CA PRO A 132 5.04 7.09 19.79
C PRO A 132 3.76 6.48 20.39
N PHE A 133 3.82 5.22 20.78
CA PHE A 133 2.74 4.52 21.49
C PHE A 133 2.57 5.04 22.93
#